data_AF-A0A6P0SG22-F1
#
_entry.id   AF-A0A6P0SG22-F1
#
_cell.length_a   1.000
_cell.length_b   1.000
_cell.length_c   1.000
_cell.angle_alpha   90.00
_cell.angle_beta   90.00
_cell.angle_gamma   90.00
#
_symmetry.space_group_name_H-M   'P 1'
#
loop_
_entity.id
_entity.type
_entity.pdbx_description
1 polymer ?
#
loop_
_entity_poly.entity_id
_entity_poly.type
_entity_poly.pdbx_seq_one_letter_code
_entity_poly.pdbx_strand_id
1 'polypeptide(L)'
;MGKAKKNKSEIEQTTVELEKNTSEIEQTTAQTTAQTTVEVNLSDPDYYFNRELSWLEFNNRVLHEATDPRTPLLERLKFMAIFSSNLDEFFMVRVAGLKQQVLAQVSKRTSDGRTPSEQLDAIRVRLLPMVTQQHQHCEQELRPLLAKAGIYILDYVD
;
A
#
# COMPACT_ATOMS: atom_id res chain seq x y z
N MET A 1 -58.73 39.55 -25.35
CA MET A 1 -58.83 39.21 -23.91
C MET A 1 -57.56 38.45 -23.51
N GLY A 2 -56.78 38.71 -22.47
CA GLY A 2 -56.67 39.80 -21.50
C GLY A 2 -55.23 39.74 -20.94
N LYS A 3 -54.54 40.87 -20.83
CA LYS A 3 -53.19 40.90 -20.27
C LYS A 3 -53.28 40.81 -18.74
N ALA A 4 -52.75 39.74 -18.15
CA ALA A 4 -52.57 39.62 -16.71
C ALA A 4 -51.56 40.69 -16.24
N LYS A 5 -52.07 41.81 -15.71
CA LYS A 5 -51.28 42.75 -14.92
C LYS A 5 -51.05 42.09 -13.55
N LYS A 6 -49.89 41.47 -13.35
CA LYS A 6 -49.44 41.12 -11.98
C LYS A 6 -49.42 42.39 -11.14
N ASN A 7 -50.01 42.33 -9.95
CA ASN A 7 -50.18 43.49 -9.08
C ASN A 7 -48.83 43.91 -8.51
N LYS A 8 -48.58 45.22 -8.35
CA LYS A 8 -47.30 45.75 -7.87
C LYS A 8 -46.90 45.19 -6.50
N SER A 9 -47.90 44.88 -5.66
CA SER A 9 -47.72 44.22 -4.35
C SER A 9 -47.24 42.77 -4.42
N GLU A 10 -47.64 41.99 -5.44
CA GLU A 10 -47.18 40.61 -5.60
C GLU A 10 -45.71 40.56 -6.04
N ILE A 11 -45.28 41.54 -6.84
CA ILE A 11 -43.89 41.64 -7.29
C ILE A 11 -42.98 42.03 -6.11
N GLU A 12 -43.39 43.02 -5.30
CA GLU A 12 -42.65 43.41 -4.09
C GLU A 12 -42.52 42.27 -3.07
N GLN A 13 -43.60 41.50 -2.85
CA GLN A 13 -43.56 40.34 -1.95
C GLN A 13 -42.65 39.23 -2.48
N THR A 14 -42.68 38.96 -3.79
CA THR A 14 -41.81 37.96 -4.43
C THR A 14 -40.34 38.37 -4.36
N THR A 15 -40.02 39.66 -4.52
CA THR A 15 -38.64 40.16 -4.42
C THR A 15 -38.09 40.07 -3.00
N VAL A 16 -38.90 40.43 -1.98
CA VAL A 16 -38.50 40.32 -0.57
C VAL A 16 -38.29 38.86 -0.13
N GLU A 17 -39.08 37.93 -0.66
CA GLU A 17 -38.94 36.50 -0.38
C GLU A 17 -37.70 35.88 -1.07
N LEU A 18 -37.37 36.33 -2.29
CA LEU A 18 -36.14 35.95 -2.98
C LEU A 18 -34.88 36.49 -2.29
N GLU A 19 -34.92 37.72 -1.76
CA GLU A 19 -33.80 38.31 -1.01
C GLU A 19 -33.56 37.60 0.33
N LYS A 20 -34.64 37.26 1.06
CA LYS A 20 -34.55 36.44 2.28
C LYS A 20 -33.95 35.07 2.02
N ASN A 21 -34.44 34.37 0.99
CA ASN A 21 -33.93 33.05 0.63
C ASN A 21 -32.46 33.10 0.19
N THR A 22 -32.04 34.17 -0.51
CA THR A 22 -30.63 34.37 -0.88
C THR A 22 -29.76 34.60 0.36
N SER A 23 -30.20 35.40 1.32
CA SER A 23 -29.48 35.62 2.57
C SER A 23 -29.44 34.38 3.49
N GLU A 24 -30.48 33.55 3.49
CA GLU A 24 -30.51 32.27 4.21
C GLU A 24 -29.59 31.23 3.54
N ILE A 25 -29.50 31.22 2.21
CA ILE A 25 -28.55 30.39 1.45
C ILE A 25 -27.11 30.86 1.70
N GLU A 26 -26.83 32.17 1.71
CA GLU A 26 -25.50 32.72 2.00
C GLU A 26 -25.06 32.44 3.45
N GLN A 27 -25.97 32.53 4.43
CA GLN A 27 -25.71 32.18 5.83
C GLN A 27 -25.51 30.66 6.01
N THR A 28 -26.28 29.83 5.30
CA THR A 28 -26.12 28.37 5.30
C THR A 28 -24.82 27.94 4.63
N THR A 29 -24.40 28.62 3.56
CA THR A 29 -23.15 28.34 2.84
C THR A 29 -21.93 28.81 3.64
N ALA A 30 -22.02 29.97 4.32
CA ALA A 30 -20.98 30.46 5.22
C ALA A 30 -20.83 29.59 6.50
N GLN A 31 -21.93 29.06 7.04
CA GLN A 31 -21.88 28.14 8.19
C GLN A 31 -21.41 26.72 7.81
N THR A 32 -21.73 26.24 6.61
CA THR A 32 -21.28 24.92 6.13
C THR A 32 -19.77 24.89 5.84
N THR A 33 -19.16 26.03 5.50
CA THR A 33 -17.71 26.11 5.24
C THR A 33 -16.87 26.31 6.51
N ALA A 34 -17.50 26.58 7.66
CA ALA A 34 -16.80 27.00 8.89
C ALA A 34 -16.63 25.91 9.96
N GLN A 35 -17.16 24.69 9.77
CA GLN A 35 -17.03 23.61 10.74
C GLN A 35 -16.73 22.27 10.08
N THR A 36 -15.43 22.00 9.87
CA THR A 36 -14.68 20.88 10.48
C THR A 36 -13.37 20.73 9.69
N THR A 37 -12.40 21.62 9.90
CA THR A 37 -11.00 21.25 9.62
C THR A 37 -10.61 20.26 10.72
N VAL A 38 -10.81 18.96 10.50
CA VAL A 38 -10.21 17.95 11.36
C VAL A 38 -8.70 18.19 11.28
N GLU A 39 -8.10 18.66 12.37
CA GLU A 39 -6.66 18.87 12.42
C GLU A 39 -5.99 17.50 12.38
N VAL A 40 -5.51 17.11 11.20
CA VAL A 40 -4.87 15.80 11.01
C VAL A 40 -3.52 15.82 11.72
N ASN A 41 -3.38 14.97 12.75
CA ASN A 41 -2.10 14.80 13.43
C ASN A 41 -1.16 13.99 12.54
N LEU A 42 -0.29 14.66 11.77
CA LEU A 42 0.69 14.02 10.90
C LEU A 42 1.76 13.21 11.65
N SER A 43 1.81 13.26 12.98
CA SER A 43 2.72 12.44 13.78
C SER A 43 2.11 11.10 14.22
N ASP A 44 0.84 10.85 13.87
CA ASP A 44 0.17 9.59 14.21
C ASP A 44 0.80 8.41 13.46
N PRO A 45 1.39 7.42 14.16
CA PRO A 45 2.02 6.27 13.54
C PRO A 45 1.08 5.41 12.70
N ASP A 46 -0.22 5.41 12.99
CA ASP A 46 -1.21 4.58 12.29
C ASP A 46 -1.43 5.02 10.84
N TYR A 47 -0.96 6.22 10.47
CA TYR A 47 -1.02 6.73 9.10
C TYR A 47 0.16 6.28 8.24
N TYR A 48 1.16 5.60 8.80
CA TYR A 48 2.39 5.25 8.08
C TYR A 48 2.60 3.75 7.97
N PHE A 49 2.95 3.31 6.77
CA PHE A 49 3.48 1.96 6.58
C PHE A 49 4.97 1.92 6.92
N ASN A 50 5.38 0.81 7.53
CA ASN A 50 6.80 0.54 7.72
C ASN A 50 7.49 0.39 6.36
N ARG A 51 8.64 1.04 6.18
CA ARG A 51 9.39 1.01 4.92
C ARG A 51 9.87 -0.40 4.56
N GLU A 52 10.38 -1.16 5.54
CA GLU A 52 10.94 -2.49 5.28
C GLU A 52 9.83 -3.50 4.99
N LEU A 53 8.70 -3.43 5.71
CA LEU A 53 7.54 -4.28 5.40
C LEU A 53 6.94 -3.93 4.03
N SER A 54 6.88 -2.65 3.68
CA SER A 54 6.42 -2.23 2.34
C SER A 54 7.34 -2.77 1.24
N TRP A 55 8.65 -2.81 1.49
CA TRP A 55 9.61 -3.43 0.58
C TRP A 55 9.37 -4.94 0.43
N LEU A 56 9.08 -5.65 1.54
CA LEU A 56 8.70 -7.06 1.47
C LEU A 56 7.44 -7.29 0.65
N GLU A 57 6.42 -6.42 0.77
CA GLU A 57 5.21 -6.51 -0.07
C GLU A 57 5.50 -6.28 -1.54
N PHE A 58 6.43 -5.38 -1.87
CA PHE A 58 6.92 -5.23 -3.23
C PHE A 58 7.54 -6.54 -3.73
N ASN A 59 8.44 -7.15 -2.95
CA ASN A 59 9.06 -8.42 -3.36
C ASN A 59 8.03 -9.58 -3.39
N ASN A 60 6.95 -9.50 -2.59
CA ASN A 60 5.83 -10.44 -2.68
C ASN A 60 5.16 -10.41 -4.05
N ARG A 61 5.05 -9.24 -4.68
CA ARG A 61 4.48 -9.10 -6.02
C ARG A 61 5.42 -9.71 -7.07
N VAL A 62 6.73 -9.62 -6.86
CA VAL A 62 7.70 -10.34 -7.70
C VAL A 62 7.51 -11.86 -7.57
N LEU A 63 7.30 -12.36 -6.34
CA LEU A 63 6.98 -13.78 -6.11
C LEU A 63 5.64 -14.16 -6.76
N HIS A 64 4.64 -13.28 -6.74
CA HIS A 64 3.36 -13.52 -7.41
C HIS A 64 3.56 -13.81 -8.90
N GLU A 65 4.35 -13.00 -9.61
CA GLU A 65 4.69 -13.22 -11.03
C GLU A 65 5.40 -14.56 -11.27
N ALA A 66 6.23 -15.02 -10.31
CA ALA A 66 6.87 -16.33 -10.37
C ALA A 66 5.87 -17.49 -10.20
N THR A 67 4.82 -17.29 -9.40
CA THR A 67 3.82 -18.31 -9.08
C THR A 67 2.59 -18.33 -9.99
N ASP A 68 2.39 -17.30 -10.80
CA ASP A 68 1.22 -17.16 -11.64
C ASP A 68 1.31 -18.06 -12.89
N PRO A 69 0.37 -19.01 -13.09
CA PRO A 69 0.36 -19.87 -14.27
C PRO A 69 0.10 -19.12 -15.59
N ARG A 70 -0.36 -17.86 -15.55
CA ARG A 70 -0.51 -17.00 -16.73
C ARG A 70 0.84 -16.52 -17.25
N THR A 71 1.88 -16.50 -16.40
CA THR A 71 3.24 -16.12 -16.78
C THR A 71 3.94 -17.29 -17.47
N PRO A 72 4.63 -17.08 -18.61
CA PRO A 72 5.35 -18.15 -19.30
C PRO A 72 6.36 -18.87 -18.38
N LEU A 73 6.53 -20.19 -18.56
CA LEU A 73 7.31 -21.03 -17.63
C LEU A 73 8.73 -20.51 -17.34
N LEU A 74 9.47 -20.08 -18.35
CA LEU A 74 10.83 -19.56 -18.16
C LEU A 74 10.84 -18.16 -17.53
N GLU A 75 9.83 -17.34 -17.79
CA GLU A 75 9.68 -16.05 -17.12
C GLU A 75 9.34 -16.25 -15.64
N ARG A 76 8.53 -17.25 -15.29
CA ARG A 76 8.28 -17.64 -13.89
C ARG A 76 9.58 -18.02 -13.17
N LEU A 77 10.43 -18.82 -13.80
CA LEU A 77 11.75 -19.17 -13.27
C LEU A 77 12.64 -17.92 -13.10
N LYS A 78 12.59 -16.99 -14.05
CA LYS A 78 13.33 -15.72 -13.97
C LYS A 78 12.83 -14.85 -12.82
N PHE A 79 11.52 -14.69 -12.63
CA PHE A 79 10.95 -13.98 -11.48
C PHE A 79 11.32 -14.65 -10.16
N MET A 80 11.39 -15.99 -10.12
CA MET A 80 11.87 -16.73 -8.97
C MET A 80 13.32 -16.34 -8.60
N ALA A 81 14.20 -16.23 -9.61
CA ALA A 81 15.57 -15.77 -9.40
C ALA A 81 15.64 -14.29 -8.96
N ILE A 82 14.84 -13.42 -9.59
CA ILE A 82 14.77 -11.99 -9.22
C ILE A 82 14.31 -11.81 -7.78
N PHE A 83 13.29 -12.55 -7.35
CA PHE A 83 12.82 -12.55 -5.95
C PHE A 83 13.96 -12.84 -4.98
N SER A 84 14.76 -13.87 -5.25
CA SER A 84 15.90 -14.28 -4.42
C SER A 84 17.02 -13.24 -4.42
N SER A 85 17.41 -12.72 -5.59
CA SER A 85 18.47 -11.69 -5.68
C SER A 85 18.08 -10.39 -4.98
N ASN A 86 16.82 -9.96 -5.12
CA ASN A 86 16.30 -8.81 -4.38
C ASN A 86 16.37 -9.05 -2.87
N LEU A 87 16.02 -10.27 -2.43
CA LEU A 87 16.05 -10.63 -1.03
C LEU A 87 17.48 -10.61 -0.47
N ASP A 88 18.46 -11.11 -1.21
CA ASP A 88 19.88 -11.03 -0.83
C ASP A 88 20.32 -9.58 -0.61
N GLU A 89 19.99 -8.67 -1.54
CA GLU A 89 20.29 -7.24 -1.40
C GLU A 89 19.61 -6.64 -0.14
N PHE A 90 18.35 -6.98 0.08
CA PHE A 90 17.62 -6.55 1.28
C PHE A 90 18.30 -7.01 2.57
N PHE A 91 18.80 -8.25 2.63
CA PHE A 91 19.53 -8.72 3.80
C PHE A 91 20.88 -8.03 3.97
N MET A 92 21.65 -7.92 2.89
CA MET A 92 22.99 -7.31 2.91
C MET A 92 22.96 -5.85 3.34
N VAL A 93 21.94 -5.09 2.92
CA VAL A 93 21.87 -3.65 3.20
C VAL A 93 20.93 -3.35 4.38
N ARG A 94 19.67 -3.77 4.29
CA ARG A 94 18.59 -3.30 5.16
C ARG A 94 18.60 -4.01 6.51
N VAL A 95 18.63 -5.34 6.48
CA VAL A 95 18.67 -6.16 7.71
C VAL A 95 19.99 -5.94 8.45
N ALA A 96 21.11 -5.85 7.72
CA ALA A 96 22.41 -5.51 8.33
C ALA A 96 22.37 -4.16 9.05
N GLY A 97 21.81 -3.12 8.43
CA GLY A 97 21.65 -1.80 9.04
C GLY A 97 20.77 -1.80 10.29
N LEU A 98 19.66 -2.53 10.28
CA LEU A 98 18.81 -2.70 11.47
C LEU A 98 19.55 -3.43 12.60
N LYS A 99 20.30 -4.49 12.28
CA LYS A 99 21.12 -5.20 13.28
C LYS A 99 22.18 -4.30 13.90
N GLN A 100 22.84 -3.46 13.10
CA GLN A 100 23.80 -2.48 13.62
C GLN A 100 23.14 -1.47 14.58
N GLN A 101 21.94 -0.99 14.27
CA GLN A 101 21.18 -0.11 15.16
C GLN A 101 20.82 -0.78 16.49
N VAL A 102 20.40 -2.05 16.44
CA VAL A 102 20.13 -2.84 17.66
C VAL A 102 21.39 -3.02 18.51
N LEU A 103 22.53 -3.36 17.88
CA LEU A 103 23.81 -3.50 18.59
C LEU A 103 24.26 -2.18 19.22
N ALA A 104 24.00 -1.05 18.56
CA ALA A 104 24.24 0.29 19.08
C ALA A 104 23.17 0.77 20.08
N GLN A 105 22.23 -0.10 20.48
CA GLN A 105 21.14 0.18 21.43
C GLN A 105 20.26 1.37 21.02
N VAL A 106 20.08 1.59 19.71
CA VAL A 106 19.19 2.63 19.20
C VAL A 106 17.74 2.24 19.48
N SER A 107 17.05 3.06 20.27
CA SER A 107 15.63 2.89 20.61
C SER A 107 14.70 3.87 19.87
N LYS A 108 15.25 4.69 18.97
CA LYS A 108 14.48 5.65 18.18
C LYS A 108 13.46 4.90 17.32
N ARG A 109 12.18 5.28 17.44
CA ARG A 109 11.08 4.72 16.66
C ARG A 109 11.02 5.33 15.26
N THR A 110 10.63 4.52 14.27
CA THR A 110 10.30 4.97 12.91
C THR A 110 8.92 5.64 12.87
N SER A 111 8.54 6.19 11.72
CA SER A 111 7.25 6.88 11.53
C SER A 111 6.04 6.00 11.82
N ASP A 112 6.15 4.69 11.60
CA ASP A 112 5.14 3.68 11.95
C ASP A 112 5.23 3.20 13.41
N GLY A 113 6.01 3.87 14.24
CA GLY A 113 6.08 3.62 15.68
C GLY A 113 6.96 2.44 16.10
N ARG A 114 7.64 1.74 15.20
CA ARG A 114 8.47 0.57 15.54
C ARG A 114 9.92 0.94 15.87
N THR A 115 10.51 0.24 16.84
CA THR A 115 11.96 0.23 17.11
C THR A 115 12.69 -0.67 16.10
N PRO A 116 14.04 -0.58 15.99
CA PRO A 116 14.79 -1.48 15.10
C PRO A 116 14.61 -2.97 15.42
N SER A 117 14.49 -3.35 16.69
CA SER A 117 14.25 -4.75 17.08
C SER A 117 12.86 -5.22 16.65
N GLU A 118 11.82 -4.42 16.91
CA GLU A 118 10.44 -4.74 16.49
C GLU A 118 10.33 -4.85 14.96
N GLN A 119 11.11 -4.08 14.21
CA GLN A 119 11.18 -4.20 12.75
C GLN A 119 11.80 -5.53 12.31
N LEU A 120 12.89 -5.98 12.94
CA LEU A 120 13.51 -7.27 12.63
C LEU A 120 12.55 -8.44 12.90
N ASP A 121 11.82 -8.38 14.02
CA ASP A 121 10.81 -9.39 14.36
C ASP A 121 9.66 -9.41 13.33
N ALA A 122 9.15 -8.23 12.96
CA ALA A 122 8.11 -8.10 11.95
C ALA A 122 8.56 -8.59 10.56
N ILE A 123 9.80 -8.27 10.15
CA ILE A 123 10.40 -8.77 8.91
C ILE A 123 10.42 -10.29 8.92
N ARG A 124 10.89 -10.92 10.02
CA ARG A 124 10.96 -12.38 10.13
C ARG A 124 9.57 -13.02 9.99
N VAL A 125 8.58 -12.50 10.71
CA VAL A 125 7.20 -13.00 10.67
C VAL A 125 6.65 -12.91 9.25
N ARG A 126 6.88 -11.79 8.56
CA ARG A 126 6.33 -11.57 7.22
C ARG A 126 7.03 -12.37 6.13
N LEU A 127 8.35 -12.51 6.24
CA LEU A 127 9.20 -13.09 5.21
C LEU A 127 9.19 -14.62 5.20
N LEU A 128 9.15 -15.28 6.37
CA LEU A 128 9.24 -16.73 6.45
C LEU A 128 8.20 -17.45 5.57
N PRO A 129 6.90 -17.09 5.59
CA PRO A 129 5.92 -17.70 4.69
C PRO A 129 6.24 -17.52 3.20
N MET A 130 6.80 -16.37 2.81
CA MET A 130 7.16 -16.08 1.42
C MET A 130 8.28 -17.00 0.94
N VAL A 131 9.31 -17.18 1.77
CA VAL A 131 10.44 -18.08 1.44
C VAL A 131 9.98 -19.53 1.39
N THR A 132 9.08 -19.94 2.31
CA THR A 132 8.46 -21.28 2.25
C THR A 132 7.68 -21.48 0.96
N GLN A 133 6.84 -20.52 0.57
CA GLN A 133 6.08 -20.58 -0.68
C GLN A 133 7.00 -20.64 -1.91
N GLN A 134 8.03 -19.79 -1.96
CA GLN A 134 9.04 -19.76 -3.01
C GLN A 134 9.69 -21.13 -3.20
N HIS A 135 10.17 -21.73 -2.11
CA HIS A 135 10.85 -23.02 -2.15
C HIS A 135 9.91 -24.15 -2.58
N GLN A 136 8.72 -24.22 -1.98
CA GLN A 136 7.71 -25.23 -2.32
C GLN A 136 7.32 -25.14 -3.79
N HIS A 137 7.07 -23.93 -4.29
CA HIS A 137 6.67 -23.73 -5.68
C HIS A 137 7.79 -24.07 -6.67
N CYS A 138 9.04 -23.74 -6.34
CA CYS A 138 10.20 -24.12 -7.15
C CYS A 138 10.30 -25.65 -7.30
N GLU A 139 10.25 -26.38 -6.19
CA GLU A 139 10.47 -27.83 -6.18
C GLU A 139 9.26 -28.64 -6.63
N GLN A 140 8.06 -28.24 -6.21
CA GLN A 140 6.84 -29.02 -6.42
C GLN A 140 6.10 -28.66 -7.71
N GLU A 141 6.36 -27.48 -8.30
CA GLU A 141 5.69 -27.03 -9.51
C GLU A 141 6.65 -26.74 -10.66
N LEU A 142 7.61 -25.82 -10.48
CA LEU A 142 8.50 -25.40 -11.57
C LEU A 142 9.42 -26.53 -12.03
N ARG A 143 10.10 -27.23 -11.11
CA ARG A 143 11.02 -28.33 -11.47
C ARG A 143 10.31 -29.44 -12.27
N PRO A 144 9.11 -29.93 -11.88
CA PRO A 144 8.35 -30.88 -12.71
C PRO A 144 7.88 -30.32 -14.06
N LEU A 145 7.46 -29.06 -14.13
CA LEU A 145 7.02 -28.43 -15.39
C LEU A 145 8.19 -28.26 -16.37
N LEU A 146 9.36 -27.87 -15.87
CA LEU A 146 10.59 -27.77 -16.65
C LEU A 146 10.96 -29.15 -17.21
N ALA A 147 10.94 -30.20 -16.38
CA ALA A 147 11.25 -31.55 -16.82
C ALA A 147 10.31 -32.02 -17.95
N LYS A 148 9.01 -31.73 -17.85
CA LYS A 148 8.02 -32.01 -18.93
C LYS A 148 8.32 -31.25 -20.21
N ALA A 149 8.91 -30.05 -20.12
CA ALA A 149 9.37 -29.26 -21.25
C ALA A 149 10.77 -29.67 -21.75
N GLY A 150 11.37 -30.74 -21.21
CA GLY A 150 12.69 -31.23 -21.59
C GLY A 150 13.85 -30.49 -20.94
N ILE A 151 13.60 -29.66 -19.93
CA ILE A 151 14.61 -28.90 -19.18
C ILE A 151 14.78 -29.53 -17.81
N TYR A 152 15.98 -30.05 -17.52
CA TYR A 152 16.26 -30.75 -16.27
C TYR A 152 17.23 -29.93 -15.41
N ILE A 153 16.80 -29.61 -14.19
CA ILE A 153 17.69 -29.10 -13.14
C ILE A 153 18.25 -30.32 -12.41
N LEU A 154 19.54 -30.56 -12.58
CA LEU A 154 20.25 -31.66 -11.93
C LEU A 154 20.91 -31.16 -10.65
N ASP A 155 20.88 -31.99 -9.63
CA ASP A 155 21.61 -31.70 -8.41
C ASP A 155 23.09 -32.02 -8.63
N TYR A 156 23.97 -31.23 -7.99
CA TYR A 156 25.40 -31.50 -8.03
C TYR A 156 25.67 -32.75 -7.20
N VAL A 157 26.09 -33.82 -7.87
CA VAL A 157 26.59 -35.05 -7.24
C VAL A 157 28.09 -34.92 -7.08
N ASP A 158 28.57 -34.92 -5.83
CA ASP A 158 29.98 -35.14 -5.49
C ASP A 158 30.45 -36.53 -5.94
#